data_AF-A0A167DM56-F1
#
_entry.id   AF-A0A167DM56-F1
#
_cell.length_a   1.000
_cell.length_b   1.000
_cell.length_c   1.000
_cell.angle_alpha   90.00
_cell.angle_beta   90.00
_cell.angle_gamma   90.00
#
_symmetry.space_group_name_H-M   'P 1'
#
loop_
_entity.id
_entity.type
_entity.pdbx_description
1 polymer ?
#
loop_
_entity_poly.entity_id
_entity_poly.type
_entity_poly.pdbx_seq_one_letter_code
_entity_poly.pdbx_strand_id
1 'polypeptide(L)'
;MQHDRNGFLAFVLNTFPGLGHYYLGRKIRGILYPFMFFGSIGVGVLLYSATNGDEFFALSGIGIALFIWCICMLDLIVALLRAPSVPQRLNELGHPINEHGELLTETRTPSEHSERFYTILLSFIPGLGHLQLGLMQRGLSFLIAFFGLATIMVFVTGVTNQSVFLLFLGVLPIIWVYCMFDAVQQINRKQAGELLVDRTLFEEFDAAREDGKRSKILVTLLSAFPGAGHMYLGLQKRGLQLMVLFLGSIYILDILRLSLFMFLVPVIWFYSFFDGLQQSSRYGKEPLVDRPIVEGIENHRGLVGIALLLIGLYYLGTQFIIPVLDTRFPEFLIDYRFRTYIQTFIVSLLLIGGGLKLAMGNKKIKPNPEKSRIRR
;
A
#
# COMPACT_ATOMS: atom_id res chain seq x y z
N MET A 1 33.66 -3.47 39.02
CA MET A 1 33.39 -4.45 37.95
C MET A 1 31.98 -4.26 37.42
N GLN A 2 31.77 -3.23 36.62
CA GLN A 2 30.50 -3.00 35.93
C GLN A 2 30.67 -3.67 34.56
N HIS A 3 30.32 -4.95 34.51
CA HIS A 3 30.33 -5.74 33.28
C HIS A 3 29.63 -4.94 32.16
N ASP A 4 30.21 -4.88 30.96
CA ASP A 4 29.51 -4.42 29.75
C ASP A 4 28.32 -5.34 29.49
N ARG A 5 27.18 -5.00 30.10
CA ARG A 5 25.96 -5.79 30.01
C ARG A 5 25.16 -5.29 28.82
N ASN A 6 24.83 -6.21 27.90
CA ASN A 6 24.15 -5.88 26.66
C ASN A 6 22.73 -5.35 26.94
N GLY A 7 22.46 -4.09 26.59
CA GLY A 7 21.15 -3.46 26.76
C GLY A 7 20.02 -4.19 26.03
N PHE A 8 20.30 -4.81 24.88
CA PHE A 8 19.33 -5.64 24.16
C PHE A 8 18.91 -6.87 24.96
N LEU A 9 19.89 -7.56 25.58
CA LEU A 9 19.60 -8.71 26.42
C LEU A 9 18.80 -8.30 27.66
N ALA A 10 19.13 -7.15 28.26
CA ALA A 10 18.35 -6.59 29.37
C ALA A 10 16.87 -6.37 28.98
N PHE A 11 16.64 -5.79 27.80
CA PHE A 11 15.30 -5.54 27.27
C PHE A 11 14.53 -6.85 27.02
N VAL A 12 15.14 -7.82 26.34
CA VAL A 12 14.53 -9.13 26.06
C VAL A 12 14.25 -9.92 27.34
N LEU A 13 15.15 -9.89 28.31
CA LEU A 13 14.93 -10.56 29.60
C LEU A 13 13.74 -9.97 30.34
N ASN A 14 13.49 -8.66 30.21
CA ASN A 14 12.40 -7.98 30.91
C ASN A 14 11.01 -8.29 30.36
N THR A 15 10.89 -9.08 29.28
CA THR A 15 9.61 -9.71 28.93
C THR A 15 9.04 -10.46 30.14
N PHE A 16 9.92 -11.06 30.96
CA PHE A 16 9.59 -11.46 32.32
C PHE A 16 9.81 -10.28 33.29
N PRO A 17 8.76 -9.77 33.96
CA PRO A 17 8.86 -8.55 34.75
C PRO A 17 9.98 -8.62 35.81
N GLY A 18 10.91 -7.66 35.75
CA GLY A 18 12.04 -7.49 36.68
C GLY A 18 13.35 -8.17 36.29
N LEU A 19 13.35 -9.19 35.42
CA LEU A 19 14.60 -9.87 35.04
C LEU A 19 15.58 -8.93 34.33
N GLY A 20 15.08 -7.99 33.52
CA GLY A 20 15.93 -6.98 32.88
C GLY A 20 16.57 -6.02 33.87
N HIS A 21 15.83 -5.58 34.90
CA HIS A 21 16.38 -4.76 35.98
C HIS A 21 17.43 -5.51 36.81
N TYR A 22 17.19 -6.79 37.10
CA TYR A 22 18.15 -7.64 37.79
C TYR A 22 19.42 -7.82 36.96
N TYR A 23 19.26 -8.04 35.64
CA TYR A 23 20.37 -8.10 34.69
C TYR A 23 21.13 -6.78 34.60
N LEU A 24 20.52 -5.61 34.77
CA LEU A 24 21.25 -4.33 34.85
C LEU A 24 21.85 -4.02 36.23
N GLY A 25 21.74 -4.94 37.19
CA GLY A 25 22.26 -4.76 38.56
C GLY A 25 21.34 -3.96 39.48
N ARG A 26 20.14 -3.56 39.03
CA ARG A 26 19.11 -2.88 39.83
C ARG A 26 18.32 -3.89 40.65
N LYS A 27 18.99 -4.55 41.62
CA LYS A 27 18.46 -5.68 42.41
C LYS A 27 17.09 -5.40 43.05
N ILE A 28 16.90 -4.21 43.63
CA ILE A 28 15.64 -3.82 44.30
C ILE A 28 14.47 -3.88 43.31
N ARG A 29 14.61 -3.22 42.15
CA ARG A 29 13.56 -3.20 41.12
C ARG A 29 13.37 -4.57 40.48
N GLY A 30 14.46 -5.33 40.33
CA GLY A 30 14.41 -6.69 39.81
C GLY A 30 13.63 -7.69 40.69
N ILE A 31 13.50 -7.43 41.99
CA ILE A 31 12.67 -8.24 42.91
C ILE A 31 11.25 -7.65 43.04
N LEU A 32 11.15 -6.33 43.15
CA LEU A 32 9.88 -5.64 43.39
C LEU A 32 8.86 -5.87 42.27
N TYR A 33 9.28 -5.70 41.00
CA TYR A 33 8.36 -5.86 39.87
C TYR A 33 7.75 -7.25 39.73
N PRO A 34 8.52 -8.36 39.79
CA PRO A 34 7.94 -9.69 39.72
C PRO A 34 7.05 -9.98 40.93
N PHE A 35 7.42 -9.51 42.13
CA PHE A 35 6.58 -9.64 43.31
C PHE A 35 5.22 -8.94 43.14
N MET A 36 5.20 -7.69 42.66
CA MET A 36 3.96 -6.97 42.39
C MET A 36 3.14 -7.62 41.25
N PHE A 37 3.80 -8.06 40.18
CA PHE A 37 3.15 -8.70 39.04
C PHE A 37 2.48 -10.03 39.44
N PHE A 38 3.24 -11.00 39.94
CA PHE A 38 2.69 -12.30 40.35
C PHE A 38 1.78 -12.17 41.58
N GLY A 39 2.06 -11.22 42.48
CA GLY A 39 1.20 -10.91 43.63
C GLY A 39 -0.19 -10.44 43.20
N SER A 40 -0.29 -9.55 42.21
CA SER A 40 -1.59 -9.08 41.72
C SER A 40 -2.44 -10.18 41.08
N ILE A 41 -1.80 -11.10 40.32
CA ILE A 41 -2.48 -12.29 39.77
C ILE A 41 -2.92 -13.21 40.90
N GLY A 42 -2.04 -13.48 41.88
CA GLY A 42 -2.34 -14.33 43.03
C GLY A 42 -3.51 -13.81 43.86
N VAL A 43 -3.54 -12.50 44.14
CA VAL A 43 -4.66 -11.85 44.83
C VAL A 43 -5.95 -11.96 44.00
N GLY A 44 -5.88 -11.76 42.68
CA GLY A 44 -7.04 -11.93 41.80
C GLY A 44 -7.63 -13.34 41.84
N VAL A 45 -6.77 -14.37 41.82
CA VAL A 45 -7.19 -15.78 41.91
C VAL A 45 -7.79 -16.10 43.29
N LEU A 46 -7.18 -15.60 44.37
CA LEU A 46 -7.71 -15.79 45.72
C LEU A 46 -9.09 -15.14 45.87
N LEU A 47 -9.27 -13.91 45.38
CA LEU A 47 -10.57 -13.23 45.41
C LEU A 47 -11.61 -13.93 44.53
N TYR A 48 -11.22 -14.43 43.35
CA TYR A 48 -12.09 -15.27 42.51
C TYR A 48 -12.61 -16.50 43.29
N SER A 49 -11.71 -17.20 44.01
CA SER A 49 -12.11 -18.34 44.84
C SER A 49 -12.99 -17.96 46.03
N ALA A 50 -12.73 -16.81 46.66
CA ALA A 50 -13.46 -16.33 47.83
C ALA A 50 -14.86 -15.78 47.49
N THR A 51 -15.09 -15.39 46.24
CA THR A 51 -16.35 -14.79 45.76
C THR A 51 -17.24 -15.77 44.98
N ASN A 52 -17.02 -17.08 45.14
CA ASN A 52 -17.75 -18.14 44.42
C ASN A 52 -17.60 -18.07 42.89
N GLY A 53 -16.44 -17.64 42.40
CA GLY A 53 -16.11 -17.67 40.98
C GLY A 53 -16.57 -16.45 40.18
N ASP A 54 -16.66 -15.27 40.81
CA ASP A 54 -16.90 -14.02 40.07
C ASP A 54 -15.68 -13.66 39.21
N GLU A 55 -15.85 -13.75 37.89
CA GLU A 55 -14.82 -13.52 36.88
C GLU A 55 -14.21 -12.10 36.96
N PHE A 56 -14.93 -11.12 37.51
CA PHE A 56 -14.46 -9.75 37.67
C PHE A 56 -13.16 -9.67 38.49
N PHE A 57 -13.01 -10.49 39.54
CA PHE A 57 -11.81 -10.47 40.39
C PHE A 57 -10.59 -11.10 39.72
N ALA A 58 -10.80 -12.14 38.91
CA ALA A 58 -9.72 -12.73 38.11
C ALA A 58 -9.26 -11.74 37.01
N LEU A 59 -10.20 -11.12 36.31
CA LEU A 59 -9.92 -10.14 35.26
C LEU A 59 -9.22 -8.89 35.80
N SER A 60 -9.66 -8.37 36.94
CA SER A 60 -9.01 -7.20 37.58
C SER A 60 -7.59 -7.51 38.05
N GLY A 61 -7.33 -8.71 38.61
CA GLY A 61 -5.97 -9.15 38.94
C GLY A 61 -5.04 -9.19 37.72
N ILE A 62 -5.51 -9.76 36.60
CA ILE A 62 -4.77 -9.78 35.33
C ILE A 62 -4.56 -8.36 34.79
N GLY A 63 -5.58 -7.51 34.84
CA GLY A 63 -5.50 -6.12 34.38
C GLY A 63 -4.46 -5.31 35.16
N ILE A 64 -4.43 -5.43 36.49
CA ILE A 64 -3.43 -4.79 37.35
C ILE A 64 -2.03 -5.34 37.04
N ALA A 65 -1.89 -6.65 36.82
CA ALA A 65 -0.61 -7.27 36.46
C ALA A 65 -0.07 -6.70 35.13
N LEU A 66 -0.91 -6.60 34.10
CA LEU A 66 -0.55 -5.99 32.82
C LEU A 66 -0.12 -4.53 32.98
N PHE A 67 -0.82 -3.76 33.81
CA PHE A 67 -0.44 -2.38 34.09
C PHE A 67 0.94 -2.26 34.78
N ILE A 68 1.21 -3.11 35.77
CA ILE A 68 2.52 -3.18 36.44
C ILE A 68 3.61 -3.60 35.45
N TRP A 69 3.32 -4.55 34.56
CA TRP A 69 4.26 -4.98 33.51
C TRP A 69 4.60 -3.83 32.56
N CYS A 70 3.62 -3.04 32.12
CA CYS A 70 3.87 -1.84 31.31
C CYS A 70 4.76 -0.83 32.03
N ILE A 71 4.52 -0.57 33.32
CA ILE A 71 5.37 0.32 34.13
C ILE A 71 6.79 -0.24 34.23
N CYS A 72 6.95 -1.55 34.46
CA CYS A 72 8.25 -2.21 34.52
C CYS A 72 9.02 -2.07 33.21
N MET A 73 8.36 -2.29 32.07
CA MET A 73 8.95 -2.13 30.75
C MET A 73 9.38 -0.68 30.50
N LEU A 74 8.52 0.29 30.84
CA LEU A 74 8.82 1.71 30.65
C LEU A 74 10.00 2.15 31.52
N ASP A 75 10.02 1.78 32.80
CA ASP A 75 11.12 2.10 33.71
C ASP A 75 12.46 1.53 33.22
N LEU A 76 12.47 0.31 32.65
CA LEU A 76 13.66 -0.25 32.03
C LEU A 76 14.08 0.50 30.76
N ILE A 77 13.14 0.87 29.90
CA ILE A 77 13.45 1.65 28.69
C ILE A 77 14.09 2.98 29.07
N VAL A 78 13.52 3.71 30.04
CA VAL A 78 14.09 4.96 30.56
C VAL A 78 15.45 4.73 31.20
N ALA A 79 15.63 3.61 31.91
CA ALA A 79 16.91 3.20 32.47
C ALA A 79 18.00 3.04 31.42
N LEU A 80 17.67 2.37 30.30
CA LEU A 80 18.58 2.13 29.20
C LEU A 80 18.89 3.42 28.47
N LEU A 81 17.90 4.24 28.13
CA LEU A 81 18.08 5.53 27.45
C LEU A 81 18.93 6.54 28.23
N ARG A 82 18.94 6.46 29.56
CA ARG A 82 19.75 7.34 30.42
C ARG A 82 21.14 6.80 30.72
N ALA A 83 21.49 5.58 30.31
CA ALA A 83 22.80 5.02 30.58
C ALA A 83 23.86 5.82 29.80
N PRO A 84 24.83 6.45 30.46
CA PRO A 84 25.87 7.20 29.77
C PRO A 84 26.69 6.24 28.90
N SER A 85 26.91 6.60 27.64
CA SER A 85 27.91 5.96 26.79
C SER A 85 29.26 6.09 27.49
N VAL A 86 29.88 4.96 27.85
CA VAL A 86 31.17 4.93 28.53
C VAL A 86 32.16 5.80 27.73
N PRO A 87 32.76 6.85 28.33
CA PRO A 87 33.75 7.65 27.61
C PRO A 87 34.93 6.77 27.26
N GLN A 88 35.18 6.65 25.96
CA GLN A 88 36.26 5.84 25.41
C GLN A 88 37.60 6.45 25.86
N ARG A 89 38.37 5.71 26.67
CA ARG A 89 39.73 6.15 27.00
C ARG A 89 40.58 6.04 25.75
N LEU A 90 41.13 7.17 25.33
CA LEU A 90 42.02 7.28 24.18
C LEU A 90 43.45 7.42 24.72
N ASN A 91 44.41 6.75 24.09
CA ASN A 91 45.82 7.02 24.34
C ASN A 91 46.23 8.36 23.71
N GLU A 92 47.48 8.80 23.93
CA GLU A 92 48.01 10.06 23.39
C GLU A 92 48.00 10.15 21.85
N LEU A 93 47.87 9.00 21.16
CA LEU A 93 47.73 8.88 19.71
C LEU A 93 46.26 8.78 19.24
N GLY A 94 45.28 8.83 20.13
CA GLY A 94 43.86 8.74 19.77
C GLY A 94 43.34 7.32 19.53
N HIS A 95 44.04 6.28 19.98
CA HIS A 95 43.56 4.89 19.92
C HIS A 95 42.84 4.47 21.20
N PRO A 96 41.76 3.69 21.09
CA PRO A 96 41.01 3.24 22.25
C PRO A 96 41.79 2.20 23.06
N ILE A 97 41.88 2.45 24.37
CA ILE A 97 42.61 1.62 25.35
C ILE A 97 41.65 1.08 26.41
N ASN A 98 41.90 -0.14 26.88
CA ASN A 98 41.15 -0.74 27.99
C ASN A 98 41.57 -0.13 29.35
N GLU A 99 40.91 -0.55 30.44
CA GLU A 99 41.25 -0.12 31.82
C GLU A 99 42.70 -0.45 32.23
N HIS A 100 43.40 -1.30 31.47
CA HIS A 100 44.78 -1.74 31.72
C HIS A 100 45.79 -1.13 30.75
N GLY A 101 45.36 -0.20 29.89
CA GLY A 101 46.23 0.50 28.94
C GLY A 101 46.59 -0.31 27.69
N GLU A 102 45.95 -1.47 27.48
CA GLU A 102 46.15 -2.29 26.29
C GLU A 102 45.30 -1.79 25.12
N LEU A 103 45.85 -1.92 23.91
CA LEU A 103 45.22 -1.50 22.68
C LEU A 103 44.05 -2.44 22.32
N LEU A 104 42.84 -1.91 22.22
CA LEU A 104 41.69 -2.70 21.78
C LEU A 104 41.87 -3.04 20.29
N THR A 105 42.23 -4.29 19.98
CA THR A 105 42.52 -4.78 18.62
C THR A 105 41.25 -5.16 17.83
N GLU A 106 40.10 -5.25 18.48
CA GLU A 106 38.81 -5.43 17.81
C GLU A 106 38.22 -4.09 17.37
N THR A 107 38.23 -3.86 16.06
CA THR A 107 37.64 -2.74 15.31
C THR A 107 36.10 -2.66 15.36
N ARG A 108 35.44 -3.14 16.42
CA ARG A 108 34.00 -2.90 16.65
C ARG A 108 33.81 -2.15 17.95
N THR A 109 33.64 -0.84 17.83
CA THR A 109 33.46 0.04 18.98
C THR A 109 32.15 -0.29 19.72
N PRO A 110 32.12 -0.28 21.06
CA PRO A 110 30.90 -0.46 21.85
C PRO A 110 29.75 0.48 21.44
N SER A 111 30.09 1.63 20.83
CA SER A 111 29.14 2.59 20.27
C SER A 111 28.29 2.02 19.13
N GLU A 112 28.82 1.14 18.27
CA GLU A 112 28.07 0.59 17.13
C GLU A 112 26.94 -0.35 17.57
N HIS A 113 27.21 -1.20 18.58
CA HIS A 113 26.21 -2.10 19.15
C HIS A 113 25.12 -1.31 19.91
N SER A 114 25.53 -0.27 20.63
CA SER A 114 24.63 0.64 21.35
C SER A 114 23.72 1.41 20.39
N GLU A 115 24.28 1.97 19.31
CA GLU A 115 23.54 2.70 18.30
C GLU A 115 22.47 1.82 17.63
N ARG A 116 22.84 0.61 17.19
CA ARG A 116 21.88 -0.34 16.62
C ARG A 116 20.74 -0.67 17.57
N PHE A 117 21.05 -0.89 18.85
CA PHE A 117 20.04 -1.16 19.85
C PHE A 117 19.05 0.01 19.98
N TYR A 118 19.54 1.24 20.10
CA TYR A 118 18.69 2.43 20.21
C TYR A 118 17.87 2.70 18.95
N THR A 119 18.44 2.54 17.76
CA THR A 119 17.72 2.69 16.50
C THR A 119 16.56 1.70 16.41
N ILE A 120 16.79 0.41 16.74
CA ILE A 120 15.73 -0.61 16.72
C ILE A 120 14.67 -0.30 17.78
N LEU A 121 15.07 0.05 19.00
CA LEU A 121 14.16 0.37 20.09
C LEU A 121 13.28 1.58 19.74
N LEU A 122 13.88 2.65 19.22
CA LEU A 122 13.15 3.86 18.82
C LEU A 122 12.28 3.62 17.59
N SER A 123 12.65 2.70 16.68
CA SER A 123 11.85 2.37 15.50
C SER A 123 10.48 1.76 15.80
N PHE A 124 10.23 1.31 17.04
CA PHE A 124 8.88 0.97 17.49
C PHE A 124 7.92 2.16 17.43
N ILE A 125 8.41 3.39 17.50
CA ILE A 125 7.63 4.58 17.23
C ILE A 125 7.99 5.04 15.79
N PRO A 126 7.03 5.08 14.86
CA PRO A 126 7.26 5.48 13.48
C PRO A 126 8.09 6.76 13.36
N GLY A 127 9.20 6.68 12.63
CA GLY A 127 10.11 7.79 12.35
C GLY A 127 11.21 8.02 13.38
N LEU A 128 11.07 7.63 14.65
CA LEU A 128 12.09 7.95 15.67
C LEU A 128 13.42 7.20 15.47
N GLY A 129 13.37 5.97 14.94
CA GLY A 129 14.58 5.22 14.58
C GLY A 129 15.43 5.94 13.54
N HIS A 130 14.81 6.57 12.55
CA HIS A 130 15.48 7.36 11.51
C HIS A 130 16.05 8.67 12.05
N LEU A 131 15.31 9.35 12.94
CA LEU A 131 15.81 10.56 13.61
C LEU A 131 17.09 10.26 14.41
N GLN A 132 17.15 9.10 15.08
CA GLN A 132 18.35 8.66 15.80
C GLN A 132 19.55 8.44 14.88
N LEU A 133 19.33 8.00 13.65
CA LEU A 133 20.38 7.84 12.64
C LEU A 133 20.82 9.17 11.99
N GLY A 134 20.17 10.29 12.34
CA GLY A 134 20.38 11.61 11.72
C GLY A 134 19.59 11.82 10.43
N LEU A 135 18.70 10.89 10.06
CA LEU A 135 17.83 10.97 8.88
C LEU A 135 16.55 11.74 9.22
N MET A 136 16.68 13.06 9.34
CA MET A 136 15.62 13.94 9.82
C MET A 136 14.41 13.95 8.88
N GLN A 137 14.64 14.12 7.58
CA GLN A 137 13.57 14.17 6.59
C GLN A 137 12.84 12.84 6.46
N ARG A 138 13.58 11.72 6.47
CA ARG A 138 13.00 10.37 6.42
C ARG A 138 12.17 10.06 7.65
N GLY A 139 12.69 10.38 8.84
CA GLY A 139 12.00 10.18 10.11
C GLY A 139 10.72 11.01 10.23
N LEU A 140 10.78 12.29 9.87
CA LEU A 140 9.59 13.16 9.84
C LEU A 140 8.55 12.67 8.83
N SER A 141 8.98 12.17 7.67
CA SER A 141 8.07 11.61 6.66
C SER A 141 7.24 10.45 7.21
N PHE A 142 7.88 9.52 7.94
CA PHE A 142 7.17 8.41 8.59
C PHE A 142 6.27 8.87 9.74
N LEU A 143 6.72 9.85 10.53
CA LEU A 143 5.93 10.41 11.62
C LEU A 143 4.64 11.06 11.09
N ILE A 144 4.75 11.89 10.05
CA ILE A 144 3.63 12.54 9.38
C ILE A 144 2.72 11.50 8.73
N ALA A 145 3.28 10.52 8.02
CA ALA A 145 2.49 9.47 7.37
C ALA A 145 1.67 8.67 8.38
N PHE A 146 2.26 8.27 9.51
CA PHE A 146 1.59 7.46 10.51
C PHE A 146 0.58 8.27 11.34
N PHE A 147 1.03 9.32 12.04
CA PHE A 147 0.17 10.11 12.92
C PHE A 147 -0.80 11.01 12.14
N GLY A 148 -0.37 11.52 10.99
CA GLY A 148 -1.24 12.28 10.09
C GLY A 148 -2.38 11.43 9.55
N LEU A 149 -2.09 10.20 9.08
CA LEU A 149 -3.13 9.26 8.63
C LEU A 149 -4.08 8.86 9.77
N ALA A 150 -3.55 8.58 10.97
CA ALA A 150 -4.39 8.25 12.12
C ALA A 150 -5.35 9.41 12.47
N THR A 151 -4.81 10.64 12.56
CA THR A 151 -5.56 11.84 12.93
C THR A 151 -6.63 12.18 11.89
N ILE A 152 -6.27 12.17 10.59
CA ILE A 152 -7.23 12.50 9.53
C ILE A 152 -8.35 11.46 9.45
N MET A 153 -8.06 10.18 9.67
CA MET A 153 -9.09 9.12 9.60
C MET A 153 -10.07 9.22 10.77
N VAL A 154 -9.60 9.50 11.99
CA VAL A 154 -10.46 9.76 13.14
C VAL A 154 -11.28 11.04 12.93
N PHE A 155 -10.67 12.10 12.41
CA PHE A 155 -11.35 13.37 12.12
C PHE A 155 -12.45 13.21 11.07
N VAL A 156 -12.14 12.59 9.93
CA VAL A 156 -13.11 12.34 8.85
C VAL A 156 -14.24 11.44 9.34
N THR A 157 -13.94 10.40 10.12
CA THR A 157 -14.97 9.56 10.75
C THR A 157 -15.89 10.39 11.65
N GLY A 158 -15.33 11.25 12.50
CA GLY A 158 -16.09 12.09 13.42
C GLY A 158 -16.96 13.13 12.70
N VAL A 159 -16.47 13.74 11.62
CA VAL A 159 -17.22 14.75 10.85
C VAL A 159 -18.30 14.12 9.98
N THR A 160 -18.00 12.98 9.34
CA THR A 160 -18.94 12.33 8.40
C THR A 160 -19.92 11.38 9.08
N ASN A 161 -19.65 10.96 10.33
CA ASN A 161 -20.33 9.86 11.02
C ASN A 161 -20.35 8.53 10.23
N GLN A 162 -19.40 8.35 9.31
CA GLN A 162 -19.25 7.12 8.53
C GLN A 162 -18.09 6.29 9.09
N SER A 163 -18.40 5.13 9.68
CA SER A 163 -17.40 4.22 10.25
C SER A 163 -16.50 3.56 9.20
N VAL A 164 -16.90 3.59 7.92
CA VAL A 164 -16.12 3.03 6.80
C VAL A 164 -14.71 3.62 6.74
N PHE A 165 -14.53 4.89 7.12
CA PHE A 165 -13.21 5.54 7.11
C PHE A 165 -12.23 4.94 8.14
N LEU A 166 -12.72 4.32 9.21
CA LEU A 166 -11.86 3.65 10.19
C LEU A 166 -11.16 2.42 9.60
N LEU A 167 -11.69 1.82 8.52
CA LEU A 167 -11.03 0.70 7.84
C LEU A 167 -9.64 1.07 7.33
N PHE A 168 -9.42 2.34 6.96
CA PHE A 168 -8.11 2.83 6.52
C PHE A 168 -7.08 2.92 7.65
N LEU A 169 -7.47 2.86 8.93
CA LEU A 169 -6.52 2.67 10.04
C LEU A 169 -5.76 1.34 9.92
N GLY A 170 -6.29 0.36 9.17
CA GLY A 170 -5.59 -0.88 8.81
C GLY A 170 -4.30 -0.67 8.01
N VAL A 171 -4.08 0.52 7.45
CA VAL A 171 -2.81 0.88 6.78
C VAL A 171 -1.71 1.21 7.81
N LEU A 172 -2.05 1.63 9.03
CA LEU A 172 -1.07 2.02 10.05
C LEU A 172 -0.11 0.88 10.43
N PRO A 173 -0.57 -0.37 10.71
CA PRO A 173 0.34 -1.49 10.95
C PRO A 173 1.30 -1.75 9.79
N ILE A 174 0.85 -1.56 8.54
CA ILE A 174 1.69 -1.75 7.35
C ILE A 174 2.80 -0.69 7.32
N ILE A 175 2.44 0.59 7.53
CA ILE A 175 3.41 1.68 7.63
C ILE A 175 4.40 1.44 8.77
N TRP A 176 3.91 0.98 9.93
CA TRP A 176 4.73 0.71 11.11
C TRP A 176 5.77 -0.39 10.86
N VAL A 177 5.35 -1.55 10.34
CA VAL A 177 6.26 -2.66 10.01
C VAL A 177 7.28 -2.22 8.97
N TYR A 178 6.84 -1.50 7.93
CA TYR A 178 7.75 -0.99 6.90
C TYR A 178 8.77 0.00 7.49
N CYS A 179 8.34 0.95 8.32
CA CYS A 179 9.22 1.91 8.99
C CYS A 179 10.25 1.22 9.89
N MET A 180 9.84 0.21 10.66
CA MET A 180 10.74 -0.56 11.52
C MET A 180 11.79 -1.30 10.68
N PHE A 181 11.34 -2.01 9.64
CA PHE A 181 12.23 -2.73 8.73
C PHE A 181 13.20 -1.79 8.02
N ASP A 182 12.73 -0.62 7.61
CA ASP A 182 13.54 0.40 6.96
C ASP A 182 14.61 0.97 7.90
N ALA A 183 14.27 1.29 9.16
CA ALA A 183 15.25 1.73 10.15
C ALA A 183 16.34 0.67 10.39
N VAL A 184 15.96 -0.62 10.45
CA VAL A 184 16.89 -1.75 10.57
C VAL A 184 17.81 -1.87 9.35
N GLN A 185 17.30 -1.64 8.14
CA GLN A 185 18.13 -1.63 6.93
C GLN A 185 19.11 -0.46 6.93
N GLN A 186 18.68 0.75 7.30
CA GLN A 186 19.55 1.93 7.30
C GLN A 186 20.69 1.80 8.32
N ILE A 187 20.44 1.25 9.51
CA ILE A 187 21.55 0.98 10.44
C ILE A 187 22.51 -0.08 9.90
N ASN A 188 22.02 -1.13 9.23
CA ASN A 188 22.89 -2.15 8.63
C ASN A 188 23.78 -1.55 7.53
N ARG A 189 23.24 -0.63 6.71
CA ARG A 189 23.99 0.10 5.68
C ARG A 189 25.06 1.00 6.28
N LYS A 190 24.71 1.73 7.36
CA LYS A 190 25.66 2.54 8.12
C LYS A 190 26.80 1.69 8.68
N GLN A 191 26.48 0.52 9.25
CA GLN A 191 27.47 -0.44 9.77
C GLN A 191 28.33 -1.07 8.67
N ALA A 192 27.84 -1.14 7.44
CA ALA A 192 28.62 -1.57 6.28
C ALA A 192 29.57 -0.47 5.75
N GLY A 193 29.56 0.73 6.35
CA GLY A 193 30.38 1.87 5.94
C GLY A 193 29.77 2.70 4.81
N GLU A 194 28.49 2.49 4.47
CA GLU A 194 27.80 3.32 3.48
C GLU A 194 27.45 4.70 4.05
N LEU A 195 27.62 5.74 3.24
CA LEU A 195 27.14 7.08 3.58
C LEU A 195 25.61 7.12 3.46
N LEU A 196 24.94 7.39 4.58
CA LEU A 196 23.50 7.58 4.60
C LEU A 196 23.16 8.96 4.01
N VAL A 197 22.24 8.98 3.04
CA VAL A 197 21.72 10.23 2.46
C VAL A 197 20.33 10.48 3.04
N ASP A 198 20.15 11.63 3.69
CA ASP A 198 18.82 12.03 4.16
C ASP A 198 17.98 12.49 2.98
N ARG A 199 16.90 11.76 2.74
CA ARG A 199 15.90 12.02 1.70
C ARG A 199 14.54 11.67 2.25
N THR A 200 13.54 12.42 1.83
CA THR A 200 12.15 12.01 2.08
C THR A 200 11.82 10.72 1.34
N LEU A 201 10.79 9.99 1.79
CA LEU A 201 10.31 8.80 1.06
C LEU A 201 9.93 9.14 -0.38
N PHE A 202 9.32 10.32 -0.59
CA PHE A 202 8.91 10.79 -1.91
C PHE A 202 10.10 11.09 -2.82
N GLU A 203 11.16 11.72 -2.30
CA GLU A 203 12.40 11.94 -3.05
C GLU A 203 13.13 10.64 -3.38
N GLU A 204 13.03 9.60 -2.57
CA GLU A 204 13.58 8.28 -2.92
C GLU A 204 12.79 7.63 -4.08
N PHE A 205 11.46 7.78 -4.06
CA PHE A 205 10.60 7.40 -5.20
C PHE A 205 10.88 8.22 -6.47
N ASP A 206 11.20 9.50 -6.33
CA ASP A 206 11.53 10.39 -7.45
C ASP A 206 13.00 10.27 -7.91
N ALA A 207 13.95 9.92 -7.04
CA ALA A 207 15.33 9.64 -7.44
C ALA A 207 15.41 8.35 -8.27
N ALA A 208 14.54 7.38 -8.01
CA ALA A 208 14.33 6.24 -8.90
C ALA A 208 13.80 6.65 -10.30
N ARG A 209 13.34 7.90 -10.45
CA ARG A 209 12.80 8.50 -11.67
C ARG A 209 13.83 9.38 -12.40
N GLU A 210 14.91 9.82 -11.74
CA GLU A 210 15.97 10.67 -12.32
C GLU A 210 16.81 9.97 -13.42
N ASP A 211 16.79 8.64 -13.49
CA ASP A 211 17.34 7.86 -14.62
C ASP A 211 16.56 8.07 -15.95
N GLY A 212 15.64 9.04 -16.01
CA GLY A 212 14.74 9.29 -17.15
C GLY A 212 13.70 8.17 -17.34
N LYS A 213 13.66 7.20 -16.43
CA LYS A 213 12.81 6.01 -16.47
C LYS A 213 11.62 6.20 -15.52
N ARG A 214 10.42 6.27 -16.07
CA ARG A 214 9.14 6.11 -15.34
C ARG A 214 9.15 4.82 -14.49
N SER A 215 8.61 4.90 -13.27
CA SER A 215 8.60 3.76 -12.35
C SER A 215 7.73 2.63 -12.87
N LYS A 216 8.30 1.43 -13.04
CA LYS A 216 7.58 0.22 -13.47
C LYS A 216 6.46 -0.18 -12.51
N ILE A 217 6.65 0.09 -11.21
CA ILE A 217 5.65 -0.19 -10.19
C ILE A 217 4.44 0.72 -10.39
N LEU A 218 4.66 2.02 -10.62
CA LEU A 218 3.56 2.95 -10.92
C LEU A 218 2.83 2.59 -12.21
N VAL A 219 3.54 2.16 -13.25
CA VAL A 219 2.91 1.67 -14.48
C VAL A 219 2.03 0.47 -14.19
N THR A 220 2.51 -0.49 -13.38
CA THR A 220 1.77 -1.71 -13.02
C THR A 220 0.50 -1.37 -12.23
N LEU A 221 0.62 -0.50 -11.22
CA LEU A 221 -0.51 -0.03 -10.42
C LEU A 221 -1.52 0.75 -11.27
N LEU A 222 -1.05 1.68 -12.11
CA LEU A 222 -1.91 2.45 -12.99
C LEU A 222 -2.53 1.60 -14.11
N SER A 223 -1.90 0.50 -14.52
CA SER A 223 -2.46 -0.42 -15.53
C SER A 223 -3.69 -1.17 -15.01
N ALA A 224 -3.90 -1.23 -13.69
CA ALA A 224 -5.14 -1.76 -13.12
C ALA A 224 -6.38 -0.93 -13.52
N PHE A 225 -6.18 0.34 -13.89
CA PHE A 225 -7.21 1.14 -14.54
C PHE A 225 -6.96 1.18 -16.06
N PRO A 226 -7.87 0.62 -16.90
CA PRO A 226 -7.64 0.51 -18.33
C PRO A 226 -7.23 1.82 -19.01
N GLY A 227 -6.04 1.83 -19.61
CA GLY A 227 -5.45 2.97 -20.32
C GLY A 227 -4.57 3.91 -19.50
N ALA A 228 -4.69 3.96 -18.17
CA ALA A 228 -3.92 4.90 -17.35
C ALA A 228 -2.41 4.56 -17.30
N GLY A 229 -2.07 3.26 -17.19
CA GLY A 229 -0.67 2.81 -17.26
C GLY A 229 0.01 3.18 -18.60
N HIS A 230 -0.71 3.04 -19.71
CA HIS A 230 -0.23 3.42 -21.05
C HIS A 230 0.02 4.92 -21.16
N MET A 231 -0.91 5.75 -20.68
CA MET A 231 -0.74 7.21 -20.68
C MET A 231 0.45 7.65 -19.82
N TYR A 232 0.69 6.97 -18.69
CA TYR A 232 1.85 7.24 -17.84
C TYR A 232 3.20 6.91 -18.54
N LEU A 233 3.20 5.89 -19.41
CA LEU A 233 4.32 5.57 -20.29
C LEU A 233 4.48 6.52 -21.49
N GLY A 234 3.55 7.46 -21.68
CA GLY A 234 3.53 8.39 -22.82
C GLY A 234 2.77 7.85 -24.05
N LEU A 235 2.13 6.68 -23.97
CA LEU A 235 1.32 6.08 -25.03
C LEU A 235 -0.12 6.64 -24.99
N GLN A 236 -0.26 7.91 -25.35
CA GLN A 236 -1.52 8.65 -25.20
C GLN A 236 -2.65 8.11 -26.08
N LYS A 237 -2.39 7.84 -27.37
CA LYS A 237 -3.41 7.34 -28.31
C LYS A 237 -3.90 5.96 -27.88
N ARG A 238 -2.97 5.08 -27.54
CA ARG A 238 -3.29 3.72 -27.07
C ARG A 238 -4.08 3.74 -25.76
N GLY A 239 -3.59 4.51 -24.77
CA GLY A 239 -4.21 4.62 -23.46
C GLY A 239 -5.62 5.20 -23.53
N LEU A 240 -5.82 6.28 -24.29
CA LEU A 240 -7.14 6.88 -24.48
C LEU A 240 -8.13 5.90 -25.13
N GLN A 241 -7.70 5.13 -26.14
CA GLN A 241 -8.56 4.14 -26.79
C GLN A 241 -8.98 3.02 -25.83
N LEU A 242 -8.07 2.53 -24.98
CA LEU A 242 -8.40 1.53 -23.95
C LEU A 242 -9.37 2.08 -22.91
N MET A 243 -9.15 3.32 -22.47
CA MET A 243 -10.01 3.97 -21.49
C MET A 243 -11.42 4.19 -22.05
N VAL A 244 -11.54 4.71 -23.27
CA VAL A 244 -12.82 4.88 -23.96
C VAL A 244 -13.49 3.55 -24.24
N LEU A 245 -12.74 2.51 -24.64
CA LEU A 245 -13.28 1.18 -24.87
C LEU A 245 -13.84 0.58 -23.57
N PHE A 246 -13.09 0.66 -22.47
CA PHE A 246 -13.51 0.11 -21.18
C PHE A 246 -14.71 0.86 -20.61
N LEU A 247 -14.59 2.18 -20.39
CA LEU A 247 -15.67 2.99 -19.81
C LEU A 247 -16.88 3.05 -20.75
N GLY A 248 -16.64 3.20 -22.05
CA GLY A 248 -17.68 3.20 -23.06
C GLY A 248 -18.41 1.87 -23.13
N SER A 249 -17.72 0.73 -22.99
CA SER A 249 -18.39 -0.58 -22.94
C SER A 249 -19.32 -0.69 -21.73
N ILE A 250 -18.87 -0.31 -20.53
CA ILE A 250 -19.71 -0.32 -19.32
C ILE A 250 -20.95 0.54 -19.55
N TYR A 251 -20.75 1.76 -20.05
CA TYR A 251 -21.83 2.72 -20.29
C TYR A 251 -22.85 2.22 -21.33
N ILE A 252 -22.38 1.72 -22.48
CA ILE A 252 -23.26 1.20 -23.55
C ILE A 252 -24.00 -0.05 -23.08
N LEU A 253 -23.33 -0.96 -22.37
CA LEU A 253 -23.93 -2.19 -21.86
C LEU A 253 -25.01 -1.91 -20.81
N ASP A 254 -24.79 -0.92 -19.94
CA ASP A 254 -25.77 -0.50 -18.94
C ASP A 254 -27.01 0.13 -19.59
N ILE A 255 -26.80 1.10 -20.49
CA ILE A 255 -27.90 1.83 -21.17
C ILE A 255 -28.76 0.91 -22.03
N LEU A 256 -28.13 -0.01 -22.77
CA LEU A 256 -28.84 -0.97 -23.59
C LEU A 256 -29.30 -2.20 -22.78
N ARG A 257 -29.02 -2.26 -21.47
CA ARG A 257 -29.27 -3.38 -20.55
C ARG A 257 -28.84 -4.73 -21.13
N LEU A 258 -27.66 -4.74 -21.74
CA LEU A 258 -27.04 -5.90 -22.36
C LEU A 258 -26.36 -6.78 -21.31
N SER A 259 -27.14 -7.29 -20.35
CA SER A 259 -26.63 -8.12 -19.24
C SER A 259 -25.83 -9.33 -19.73
N LEU A 260 -26.26 -9.96 -20.83
CA LEU A 260 -25.56 -11.08 -21.46
C LEU A 260 -24.12 -10.73 -21.89
N PHE A 261 -23.83 -9.48 -22.25
CA PHE A 261 -22.50 -9.05 -22.71
C PHE A 261 -21.65 -8.42 -21.61
N MET A 262 -22.10 -8.43 -20.35
CA MET A 262 -21.31 -7.94 -19.22
C MET A 262 -19.98 -8.66 -19.07
N PHE A 263 -19.83 -9.90 -19.58
CA PHE A 263 -18.55 -10.60 -19.62
C PHE A 263 -17.49 -9.90 -20.48
N LEU A 264 -17.88 -9.01 -21.40
CA LEU A 264 -16.93 -8.28 -22.24
C LEU A 264 -16.13 -7.26 -21.42
N VAL A 265 -16.71 -6.70 -20.35
CA VAL A 265 -16.06 -5.73 -19.46
C VAL A 265 -14.79 -6.32 -18.81
N PRO A 266 -14.83 -7.46 -18.11
CA PRO A 266 -13.61 -8.06 -17.57
C PRO A 266 -12.64 -8.50 -18.68
N VAL A 267 -13.12 -8.95 -19.85
CA VAL A 267 -12.24 -9.29 -20.99
C VAL A 267 -11.44 -8.07 -21.48
N ILE A 268 -12.11 -6.92 -21.67
CA ILE A 268 -11.45 -5.65 -22.04
C ILE A 268 -10.47 -5.22 -20.94
N TRP A 269 -10.88 -5.36 -19.67
CA TRP A 269 -10.04 -5.02 -18.53
C TRP A 269 -8.76 -5.86 -18.49
N PHE A 270 -8.87 -7.19 -18.58
CA PHE A 270 -7.72 -8.10 -18.60
C PHE A 270 -6.80 -7.81 -19.78
N TYR A 271 -7.38 -7.60 -20.97
CA TYR A 271 -6.59 -7.22 -22.15
C TYR A 271 -5.80 -5.94 -21.88
N SER A 272 -6.45 -4.89 -21.37
CA SER A 272 -5.79 -3.62 -21.05
C SER A 272 -4.71 -3.78 -19.97
N PHE A 273 -4.99 -4.54 -18.92
CA PHE A 273 -4.08 -4.78 -17.82
C PHE A 273 -2.82 -5.50 -18.30
N PHE A 274 -2.96 -6.64 -18.98
CA PHE A 274 -1.82 -7.40 -19.52
C PHE A 274 -1.04 -6.60 -20.56
N ASP A 275 -1.73 -5.83 -21.40
CA ASP A 275 -1.09 -4.95 -22.36
C ASP A 275 -0.23 -3.90 -21.65
N GLY A 276 -0.73 -3.28 -20.57
CA GLY A 276 0.02 -2.33 -19.75
C GLY A 276 1.25 -2.96 -19.09
N LEU A 277 1.12 -4.17 -18.55
CA LEU A 277 2.25 -4.94 -18.00
C LEU A 277 3.31 -5.26 -19.07
N GLN A 278 2.88 -5.63 -20.28
CA GLN A 278 3.79 -5.90 -21.38
C GLN A 278 4.55 -4.63 -21.77
N GLN A 279 3.88 -3.48 -21.87
CA GLN A 279 4.54 -2.20 -22.17
C GLN A 279 5.50 -1.77 -21.04
N SER A 280 5.13 -1.97 -19.77
CA SER A 280 6.00 -1.75 -18.61
C SER A 280 7.30 -2.57 -18.68
N SER A 281 7.21 -3.82 -19.16
CA SER A 281 8.37 -4.71 -19.30
C SER A 281 9.35 -4.28 -20.40
N ARG A 282 8.82 -3.70 -21.49
CA ARG A 282 9.58 -3.16 -22.63
C ARG A 282 10.14 -1.76 -22.34
N TYR A 283 9.51 -1.04 -21.41
CA TYR A 283 9.92 0.30 -21.02
C TYR A 283 11.36 0.31 -20.49
N GLY A 284 12.18 1.17 -21.12
CA GLY A 284 13.62 1.31 -20.83
C GLY A 284 14.52 0.29 -21.53
N LYS A 285 13.97 -0.66 -22.29
CA LYS A 285 14.73 -1.60 -23.16
C LYS A 285 14.59 -1.24 -24.64
N GLU A 286 13.39 -0.83 -25.04
CA GLU A 286 13.04 -0.50 -26.42
C GLU A 286 12.33 0.87 -26.48
N PRO A 287 12.47 1.64 -27.58
CA PRO A 287 11.70 2.86 -27.77
C PRO A 287 10.22 2.51 -27.95
N LEU A 288 9.38 2.99 -27.03
CA LEU A 288 7.94 2.80 -27.13
C LEU A 288 7.36 3.74 -28.20
N VAL A 289 6.62 3.18 -29.17
CA VAL A 289 5.92 3.94 -30.21
C VAL A 289 4.43 3.95 -29.91
N ASP A 290 3.84 5.15 -29.85
CA ASP A 290 2.41 5.33 -29.59
C ASP A 290 1.56 4.96 -30.80
N ARG A 291 1.31 3.65 -30.95
CA ARG A 291 0.40 3.09 -31.95
C ARG A 291 -0.98 2.89 -31.34
N PRO A 292 -2.04 3.42 -31.97
CA PRO A 292 -3.41 3.13 -31.55
C PRO A 292 -3.71 1.63 -31.71
N ILE A 293 -4.66 1.12 -30.92
CA ILE A 293 -5.14 -0.26 -31.00
C ILE A 293 -5.97 -0.46 -32.27
N VAL A 294 -6.80 0.54 -32.58
CA VAL A 294 -7.61 0.57 -33.80
C VAL A 294 -7.08 1.70 -34.66
N GLU A 295 -6.42 1.32 -35.75
CA GLU A 295 -5.95 2.24 -36.78
C GLU A 295 -7.14 2.75 -37.62
N GLY A 296 -7.12 4.03 -38.02
CA GLY A 296 -8.11 4.58 -38.95
C GLY A 296 -9.44 5.03 -38.34
N ILE A 297 -9.58 5.17 -37.01
CA ILE A 297 -10.75 5.85 -36.41
C ILE A 297 -10.88 7.28 -36.93
N GLU A 298 -9.76 7.96 -37.20
CA GLU A 298 -9.75 9.32 -37.75
C GLU A 298 -10.44 9.43 -39.11
N ASN A 299 -10.38 8.38 -39.94
CA ASN A 299 -11.09 8.33 -41.21
C ASN A 299 -12.60 8.07 -41.05
N HIS A 300 -13.04 7.61 -39.88
CA HIS A 300 -14.43 7.25 -39.60
C HIS A 300 -15.11 8.17 -38.59
N ARG A 301 -14.59 9.39 -38.38
CA ARG A 301 -15.16 10.40 -37.45
C ARG A 301 -16.66 10.65 -37.69
N GLY A 302 -17.11 10.60 -38.95
CA GLY A 302 -18.53 10.71 -39.30
C GLY A 302 -19.39 9.59 -38.71
N LEU A 303 -18.91 8.34 -38.75
CA LEU A 303 -19.62 7.19 -38.15
C LEU A 303 -19.66 7.29 -36.63
N VAL A 304 -18.57 7.74 -36.01
CA VAL A 304 -18.52 7.98 -34.56
C VAL A 304 -19.55 9.05 -34.18
N GLY A 305 -19.63 10.16 -34.91
CA GLY A 305 -20.63 11.20 -34.70
C GLY A 305 -22.07 10.70 -34.85
N ILE A 306 -22.35 9.89 -35.88
CA ILE A 306 -23.67 9.27 -36.07
C ILE A 306 -24.01 8.33 -34.89
N ALA A 307 -23.07 7.51 -34.43
CA ALA A 307 -23.28 6.63 -33.29
C ALA A 307 -23.60 7.42 -32.02
N LEU A 308 -22.86 8.50 -31.74
CA LEU A 308 -23.13 9.41 -30.63
C LEU A 308 -24.52 10.06 -30.72
N LEU A 309 -24.92 10.51 -31.90
CA LEU A 309 -26.25 11.10 -32.12
C LEU A 309 -27.38 10.09 -31.85
N LEU A 310 -27.24 8.85 -32.34
CA LEU A 310 -28.21 7.79 -32.09
C LEU A 310 -28.31 7.42 -30.61
N ILE A 311 -27.17 7.31 -29.92
CA ILE A 311 -27.14 7.05 -28.47
C ILE A 311 -27.80 8.20 -27.70
N GLY A 312 -27.51 9.46 -28.06
CA GLY A 312 -28.12 10.63 -27.45
C GLY A 312 -29.64 10.70 -27.66
N LEU A 313 -30.12 10.40 -28.87
CA LEU A 313 -31.55 10.37 -29.17
C LEU A 313 -32.26 9.23 -28.42
N TYR A 314 -31.64 8.06 -28.32
CA TYR A 314 -32.15 6.95 -27.51
C TYR A 314 -32.25 7.32 -26.03
N TYR A 315 -31.23 7.98 -25.47
CA TYR A 315 -31.23 8.42 -24.08
C TYR A 315 -32.32 9.47 -23.82
N LEU A 316 -32.44 10.48 -24.68
CA LEU A 316 -33.50 11.48 -24.60
C LEU A 316 -34.90 10.85 -24.71
N GLY A 317 -35.05 9.85 -25.59
CA GLY A 317 -36.26 9.03 -25.68
C GLY A 317 -36.60 8.36 -24.35
N THR A 318 -35.69 7.53 -23.83
CA THR A 318 -35.92 6.69 -22.65
C THR A 318 -36.04 7.44 -21.33
N GLN A 319 -35.29 8.54 -21.14
CA GLN A 319 -35.22 9.24 -19.85
C GLN A 319 -36.14 10.46 -19.76
N PHE A 320 -36.52 11.04 -20.90
CA PHE A 320 -37.35 12.23 -20.92
C PHE A 320 -38.69 11.98 -21.61
N ILE A 321 -38.65 11.57 -22.88
CA ILE A 321 -39.88 11.44 -23.68
C ILE A 321 -40.81 10.37 -23.09
N ILE A 322 -40.30 9.16 -22.84
CA ILE A 322 -41.12 8.04 -22.35
C ILE A 322 -41.75 8.34 -20.98
N PRO A 323 -41.01 8.80 -19.94
CA PRO A 323 -41.62 9.13 -18.66
C PRO A 323 -42.68 10.24 -18.74
N VAL A 324 -42.47 11.26 -19.58
CA VAL A 324 -43.45 12.34 -19.78
C VAL A 324 -44.72 11.82 -20.45
N LEU A 325 -44.58 10.93 -21.46
CA LEU A 325 -45.71 10.30 -22.12
C LEU A 325 -46.48 9.38 -21.17
N ASP A 326 -45.78 8.57 -20.37
CA ASP A 326 -46.37 7.64 -19.42
C ASP A 326 -47.16 8.38 -18.32
N THR A 327 -46.61 9.51 -17.83
CA THR A 327 -47.31 10.40 -16.88
C THR A 327 -48.59 10.98 -17.48
N ARG A 328 -48.60 11.30 -18.79
CA ARG A 328 -49.78 11.87 -19.47
C ARG A 328 -50.81 10.81 -19.86
N PHE A 329 -50.37 9.56 -20.08
CA PHE A 329 -51.19 8.47 -20.59
C PHE A 329 -50.92 7.14 -19.85
N PRO A 330 -51.20 7.06 -18.53
CA PRO A 330 -50.81 5.93 -17.69
C PRO A 330 -51.50 4.61 -18.06
N GLU A 331 -52.70 4.67 -18.64
CA GLU A 331 -53.49 3.51 -19.10
C GLU A 331 -52.75 2.64 -20.14
N PHE A 332 -51.81 3.23 -20.89
CA PHE A 332 -51.15 2.56 -22.01
C PHE A 332 -49.87 1.80 -21.64
N LEU A 333 -49.41 1.90 -20.38
CA LEU A 333 -48.20 1.26 -19.86
C LEU A 333 -47.00 1.41 -20.80
N ILE A 334 -46.75 2.66 -21.22
CA ILE A 334 -45.83 2.97 -22.32
C ILE A 334 -44.40 2.63 -21.91
N ASP A 335 -44.00 2.89 -20.66
CA ASP A 335 -42.65 2.54 -20.17
C ASP A 335 -42.39 1.03 -20.24
N TYR A 336 -43.33 0.21 -19.75
CA TYR A 336 -43.21 -1.26 -19.78
C TYR A 336 -43.07 -1.77 -21.22
N ARG A 337 -43.98 -1.37 -22.12
CA ARG A 337 -43.96 -1.82 -23.53
C ARG A 337 -42.70 -1.37 -24.25
N PHE A 338 -42.24 -0.15 -23.99
CA PHE A 338 -41.02 0.37 -24.60
C PHE A 338 -39.80 -0.44 -24.16
N ARG A 339 -39.64 -0.68 -22.85
CA ARG A 339 -38.51 -1.47 -22.31
C ARG A 339 -38.55 -2.93 -22.74
N THR A 340 -39.72 -3.54 -22.88
CA THR A 340 -39.81 -4.95 -23.28
C THR A 340 -39.61 -5.16 -24.78
N TYR A 341 -40.23 -4.33 -25.62
CA TYR A 341 -40.24 -4.55 -27.08
C TYR A 341 -39.18 -3.75 -27.82
N ILE A 342 -39.08 -2.44 -27.59
CA ILE A 342 -38.18 -1.57 -28.36
C ILE A 342 -36.72 -1.85 -27.98
N GLN A 343 -36.45 -1.99 -26.68
CA GLN A 343 -35.09 -2.32 -26.23
C GLN A 343 -34.64 -3.69 -26.76
N THR A 344 -35.46 -4.73 -26.60
CA THR A 344 -35.18 -6.07 -27.16
C THR A 344 -35.00 -6.02 -28.68
N PHE A 345 -35.80 -5.22 -29.38
CA PHE A 345 -35.67 -5.03 -30.83
C PHE A 345 -34.33 -4.39 -31.22
N ILE A 346 -33.94 -3.29 -30.57
CA ILE A 346 -32.66 -2.61 -30.82
C ILE A 346 -31.49 -3.55 -30.55
N VAL A 347 -31.51 -4.26 -29.42
CA VAL A 347 -30.50 -5.24 -29.05
C VAL A 347 -30.41 -6.35 -30.10
N SER A 348 -31.56 -6.94 -30.48
CA SER A 348 -31.61 -8.00 -31.49
C SER A 348 -31.07 -7.54 -32.83
N LEU A 349 -31.41 -6.31 -33.25
CA LEU A 349 -30.90 -5.72 -34.49
C LEU A 349 -29.38 -5.52 -34.45
N LEU A 350 -28.83 -5.03 -33.33
CA LEU A 350 -27.39 -4.88 -33.13
C LEU A 350 -26.66 -6.23 -33.19
N LEU A 351 -27.23 -7.29 -32.61
CA LEU A 351 -26.62 -8.62 -32.63
C LEU A 351 -26.68 -9.28 -33.99
N ILE A 352 -27.83 -9.23 -34.65
CA ILE A 352 -28.00 -9.77 -36.00
C ILE A 352 -27.09 -9.01 -36.98
N GLY A 353 -27.10 -7.68 -36.92
CA GLY A 353 -26.26 -6.83 -37.77
C GLY A 353 -24.76 -7.04 -37.51
N GLY A 354 -24.35 -7.09 -36.24
CA GLY A 354 -22.97 -7.36 -35.85
C GLY A 354 -22.49 -8.75 -36.27
N GLY A 355 -23.32 -9.78 -36.06
CA GLY A 355 -23.05 -11.16 -36.46
C GLY A 355 -22.94 -11.32 -37.97
N LEU A 356 -23.86 -10.73 -38.74
CA LEU A 356 -23.80 -10.73 -40.21
C LEU A 356 -22.55 -10.02 -40.73
N LYS A 357 -22.21 -8.85 -40.16
CA LYS A 357 -21.00 -8.11 -40.54
C LYS A 357 -19.73 -8.93 -40.29
N LEU A 358 -19.66 -9.66 -39.16
CA LEU A 358 -18.53 -10.52 -38.84
C LEU A 358 -18.47 -11.74 -39.79
N ALA A 359 -19.61 -12.34 -40.12
CA ALA A 359 -19.71 -13.48 -41.04
C ALA A 359 -19.32 -13.12 -42.49
N MET A 360 -19.53 -11.87 -42.91
CA MET A 360 -19.15 -11.39 -44.25
C MET A 360 -17.67 -10.96 -44.36
N GLY A 361 -16.95 -10.87 -43.23
CA GLY A 361 -15.58 -10.39 -43.15
C GLY A 361 -14.50 -11.46 -43.38
N ASN A 362 -14.30 -11.89 -44.63
CA ASN A 362 -12.99 -12.10 -45.28
C ASN A 362 -13.12 -12.92 -46.57
N LYS A 363 -13.19 -12.24 -47.71
CA LYS A 363 -12.72 -12.77 -49.00
C LYS A 363 -11.81 -11.74 -49.65
N LYS A 364 -10.50 -11.85 -49.41
CA LYS A 364 -9.41 -11.53 -50.36
C LYS A 364 -8.04 -11.64 -49.69
N ILE A 365 -7.38 -12.80 -49.86
CA ILE A 365 -5.98 -12.87 -50.26
C ILE A 365 -5.87 -14.07 -51.21
N LYS A 366 -5.84 -13.84 -52.52
CA LYS A 366 -5.28 -14.81 -53.48
C LYS A 366 -3.77 -14.61 -53.47
N PRO A 367 -2.94 -15.63 -53.22
CA PRO A 367 -1.50 -15.52 -53.47
C PRO A 367 -1.27 -15.46 -54.99
N ASN A 368 -0.55 -14.43 -55.45
CA ASN A 368 -0.09 -14.33 -56.83
C ASN A 368 1.03 -15.38 -57.06
N PRO A 369 0.90 -16.36 -57.98
CA PRO A 369 1.91 -17.39 -58.19
C PRO A 369 3.20 -16.90 -58.87
N GLU A 370 3.26 -15.65 -59.33
CA GLU A 370 4.24 -15.22 -60.33
C GLU A 370 5.58 -14.67 -59.80
N LYS A 371 5.88 -14.82 -58.50
CA LYS A 371 7.21 -14.44 -57.94
C LYS A 371 8.06 -15.61 -57.43
N SER A 372 7.63 -16.85 -57.62
CA SER A 372 8.41 -18.05 -57.23
C SER A 372 9.33 -18.61 -58.32
N ARG A 373 9.40 -17.99 -59.51
CA ARG A 373 10.19 -18.50 -60.65
C ARG A 373 11.45 -17.71 -61.07
N ILE A 374 11.86 -16.66 -60.34
CA ILE A 374 13.05 -15.85 -60.73
C ILE A 374 14.21 -15.92 -59.71
N ARG A 375 14.16 -16.83 -58.73
CA ARG A 375 15.35 -17.14 -57.90
C ARG A 375 15.49 -18.64 -57.69
N ARG A 376 15.89 -19.33 -58.75
CA ARG A 376 16.74 -20.53 -58.66
C ARG A 376 17.94 -20.31 -59.54
#